data_AF-A0A2U1KW99-F1
#
_entry.id   AF-A0A2U1KW99-F1
#
_cell.length_a   1.000
_cell.length_b   1.000
_cell.length_c   1.000
_cell.angle_alpha   90.00
_cell.angle_beta   90.00
_cell.angle_gamma   90.00
#
_symmetry.space_group_name_H-M   'P 1'
#
loop_
_entity.id
_entity.type
_entity.pdbx_description
1 polymer ?
#
loop_
_entity_poly.entity_id
_entity_poly.type
_entity_poly.pdbx_seq_one_letter_code
_entity_poly.pdbx_strand_id
1 'polypeptide(L)'
;MDDTTALSYWLNWRFFLCALWVLIAIIAAGTLITKYEVINKKSSRKRDDELHVEPIGILYEDETWRSSFRAMHPAWLLAYRLVAFGVLLSILVSDAALIGVGMLFYYTQWTFALLTFYFALASLLTIYGCYQYWNEVGDDNINHVDLDTEQGTLEDPLIEDGLASQHMPMKPRNHGKVHNRKTAGPWGYFCQIVFQICAGSVGLTDSVFWLIIYPFLTPPTYQLTFLHVSMHSVNAVLLLIEVFLNRLRFPFFRLAYFGLWTCTFVIFQWILHACVSMRWPYIFLDLSSPYAPIWYLGVGLINLPAFGIFALMVKWKQLLLSRFS
;
A
#
# COMPACT_ATOMS: atom_id res chain seq x y z
N MET A 1 -3.29 36.50 17.68
CA MET A 1 -2.60 35.25 17.28
C MET A 1 -1.29 35.26 18.01
N ASP A 2 -0.97 34.16 18.68
CA ASP A 2 0.33 34.04 19.34
C ASP A 2 1.41 33.92 18.29
N ASP A 3 2.54 34.59 18.52
CA ASP A 3 3.69 34.50 17.62
C ASP A 3 4.34 33.12 17.77
N THR A 4 4.18 32.26 16.78
CA THR A 4 4.71 30.88 16.82
C THR A 4 6.23 30.83 16.70
N THR A 5 6.90 31.95 16.36
CA THR A 5 8.38 32.02 16.35
C THR A 5 8.96 32.34 17.73
N ALA A 6 8.13 32.79 18.67
CA ALA A 6 8.58 33.11 20.01
C ALA A 6 8.90 31.83 20.81
N LEU A 7 10.01 31.84 21.55
CA LEU A 7 10.43 30.70 22.36
C LEU A 7 9.40 30.35 23.46
N SER A 8 8.68 31.34 23.98
CA SER A 8 7.59 31.15 24.96
C SER A 8 6.43 30.34 24.41
N TYR A 9 6.21 30.35 23.09
CA TYR A 9 5.19 29.52 22.44
C TYR A 9 5.54 28.02 22.53
N TRP A 10 6.82 27.66 22.49
CA TRP A 10 7.28 26.28 22.53
C TRP A 10 7.63 25.80 23.94
N LEU A 11 8.19 26.68 24.79
CA LEU A 11 8.54 26.37 26.17
C LEU A 11 7.32 26.40 27.10
N ASN A 12 6.33 25.57 26.80
CA ASN A 12 5.15 25.40 27.64
C ASN A 12 4.81 23.92 27.83
N TRP A 13 4.12 23.62 28.94
CA TRP A 13 3.76 22.25 29.31
C TRP A 13 2.90 21.53 28.26
N ARG A 14 2.10 22.27 27.47
CA ARG A 14 1.21 21.71 26.45
C ARG A 14 2.03 21.13 25.31
N PHE A 15 3.03 21.88 24.83
CA PHE A 15 3.96 21.40 23.82
C PHE A 15 4.71 20.16 24.33
N PHE A 16 5.24 20.16 25.55
CA PHE A 16 5.95 19.00 26.09
C PHE A 16 5.07 17.74 26.15
N LEU A 17 3.79 17.87 26.50
CA LEU A 17 2.86 16.74 26.45
C LEU A 17 2.55 16.30 25.01
N CYS A 18 2.37 17.23 24.07
CA CYS A 18 2.18 16.89 22.66
C CYS A 18 3.42 16.17 22.08
N ALA A 19 4.62 16.67 22.40
CA ALA A 19 5.90 16.05 22.06
C ALA A 19 6.05 14.67 22.66
N LEU A 20 5.62 14.47 23.91
CA LEU A 20 5.60 13.16 24.54
C LEU A 20 4.68 12.18 23.80
N TRP A 21 3.47 12.59 23.41
CA TRP A 21 2.57 11.74 22.63
C TRP A 21 3.16 11.34 21.27
N VAL A 22 3.74 12.29 20.55
CA VAL A 22 4.41 12.03 19.27
C VAL A 22 5.60 11.07 19.46
N LEU A 23 6.40 11.27 20.51
CA LEU A 23 7.53 10.40 20.82
C LEU A 23 7.07 8.96 21.16
N ILE A 24 6.02 8.82 21.99
CA ILE A 24 5.42 7.51 22.31
C ILE A 24 4.95 6.83 21.02
N ALA A 25 4.29 7.56 20.12
CA ALA A 25 3.83 7.01 18.84
C ALA A 25 5.00 6.53 17.96
N ILE A 26 6.09 7.30 17.87
CA ILE A 26 7.29 6.94 17.12
C ILE A 26 7.95 5.68 17.71
N ILE A 27 8.11 5.62 19.03
CA ILE A 27 8.69 4.45 19.72
C ILE A 27 7.79 3.22 19.50
N ALA A 28 6.49 3.35 19.72
CA ALA A 28 5.53 2.27 19.49
C ALA A 28 5.60 1.76 18.04
N ALA A 29 5.60 2.65 17.05
CA ALA A 29 5.75 2.28 15.65
C ALA A 29 7.09 1.56 15.38
N GLY A 30 8.20 2.07 15.92
CA GLY A 30 9.51 1.43 15.79
C GLY A 30 9.56 0.02 16.40
N THR A 31 8.92 -0.18 17.56
CA THR A 31 8.82 -1.51 18.19
C THR A 31 7.97 -2.48 17.37
N LEU A 32 6.85 -2.02 16.81
CA LEU A 32 5.99 -2.84 15.93
C LEU A 32 6.74 -3.27 14.67
N ILE A 33 7.43 -2.34 14.01
CA ILE A 33 8.23 -2.64 12.81
C ILE A 33 9.33 -3.64 13.14
N THR A 34 10.09 -3.39 14.21
CA THR A 34 11.20 -4.28 14.63
C THR A 34 10.71 -5.69 15.01
N LYS A 35 9.52 -5.80 15.61
CA LYS A 35 8.95 -7.07 16.06
C LYS A 35 8.36 -7.90 14.93
N TYR A 36 7.68 -7.26 13.97
CA TYR A 36 6.85 -7.95 12.99
C TYR A 36 7.40 -7.93 11.56
N GLU A 37 8.26 -6.97 11.19
CA GLU A 37 8.85 -6.94 9.86
C GLU A 37 9.96 -8.01 9.74
N VAL A 38 10.06 -8.64 8.57
CA VAL A 38 10.80 -9.91 8.33
C VAL A 38 12.33 -9.80 8.54
N ILE A 39 12.85 -8.61 8.83
CA ILE A 39 14.27 -8.35 9.11
C ILE A 39 14.77 -9.19 10.30
N ASN A 40 13.92 -9.43 11.31
CA ASN A 40 14.33 -10.07 12.55
C ASN A 40 14.29 -11.62 12.56
N LYS A 41 13.77 -12.26 11.50
CA LYS A 41 13.63 -13.73 11.45
C LYS A 41 14.80 -14.47 10.77
N LYS A 42 15.87 -13.80 10.33
CA LYS A 42 17.09 -14.50 9.87
C LYS A 42 17.73 -15.33 10.99
N SER A 43 17.57 -14.97 12.26
CA SER A 43 18.08 -15.72 13.42
C SER A 43 17.20 -16.92 13.83
N SER A 44 15.88 -16.84 13.62
CA SER A 44 14.91 -17.87 14.05
C SER A 44 14.59 -18.93 13.00
N ARG A 45 15.22 -18.85 11.81
CA ARG A 45 14.98 -19.77 10.69
C ARG A 45 15.40 -21.22 10.98
N LYS A 46 16.14 -21.47 12.06
CA LYS A 46 16.56 -22.82 12.48
C LYS A 46 15.57 -23.53 13.42
N ARG A 47 14.54 -22.85 13.95
CA ARG A 47 13.59 -23.44 14.91
C ARG A 47 12.13 -23.52 14.43
N ASP A 48 11.75 -22.72 13.42
CA ASP A 48 10.36 -22.64 12.96
C ASP A 48 10.03 -23.63 11.82
N ASP A 49 10.99 -24.44 11.33
CA ASP A 49 10.76 -25.41 10.24
C ASP A 49 9.79 -26.56 10.63
N GLU A 50 9.43 -26.71 11.91
CA GLU A 50 8.46 -27.72 12.39
C GLU A 50 7.02 -27.20 12.55
N LEU A 51 6.78 -25.89 12.45
CA LEU A 51 5.44 -25.31 12.56
C LEU A 51 5.17 -24.42 11.34
N HIS A 52 4.37 -24.91 10.40
CA HIS A 52 3.92 -24.22 9.18
C HIS A 52 3.12 -22.92 9.46
N VAL A 53 3.69 -21.95 10.18
CA VAL A 53 3.08 -20.64 10.42
C VAL A 53 3.79 -19.64 9.51
N GLU A 54 3.14 -19.27 8.41
CA GLU A 54 3.61 -18.18 7.54
C GLU A 54 3.82 -16.90 8.37
N PRO A 55 5.01 -16.26 8.33
CA PRO A 55 5.22 -15.01 9.03
C PRO A 55 4.29 -13.92 8.49
N ILE A 56 3.67 -13.18 9.40
CA ILE A 56 2.63 -12.16 9.13
C ILE A 56 3.11 -11.08 8.13
N GLY A 57 4.41 -10.81 8.06
CA GLY A 57 5.01 -9.82 7.18
C GLY A 57 5.38 -10.31 5.78
N ILE A 58 5.32 -11.61 5.45
CA ILE A 58 5.78 -12.10 4.15
C ILE A 58 4.89 -11.56 3.01
N LEU A 59 5.57 -11.05 1.98
CA LEU A 59 5.01 -10.72 0.67
C LEU A 59 5.60 -11.65 -0.39
N TYR A 60 4.75 -12.17 -1.26
CA TYR A 60 5.17 -13.00 -2.40
C TYR A 60 5.24 -12.17 -3.69
N GLU A 61 6.16 -12.52 -4.58
CA GLU A 61 6.46 -11.74 -5.80
C GLU A 61 5.23 -11.58 -6.69
N ASP A 62 4.45 -12.63 -6.89
CA ASP A 62 3.24 -12.61 -7.72
C ASP A 62 2.09 -11.79 -7.12
N GLU A 63 2.10 -11.50 -5.81
CA GLU A 63 1.10 -10.64 -5.16
C GLU A 63 1.29 -9.16 -5.53
N THR A 64 2.47 -8.77 -6.00
CA THR A 64 2.81 -7.36 -6.30
C THR A 64 2.24 -6.88 -7.64
N TRP A 65 2.14 -7.78 -8.62
CA TRP A 65 1.81 -7.41 -10.01
C TRP A 65 0.58 -8.13 -10.58
N ARG A 66 0.07 -9.19 -9.97
CA ARG A 66 -1.13 -9.89 -10.46
C ARG A 66 -2.43 -9.34 -9.86
N SER A 67 -3.50 -9.35 -10.66
CA SER A 67 -4.86 -9.02 -10.21
C SER A 67 -5.44 -10.07 -9.27
N SER A 68 -6.31 -9.66 -8.33
CA SER A 68 -7.09 -10.53 -7.44
C SER A 68 -7.95 -11.54 -8.20
N PHE A 69 -8.43 -11.17 -9.39
CA PHE A 69 -9.23 -12.06 -10.22
C PHE A 69 -8.31 -12.88 -11.11
N ARG A 70 -8.31 -14.21 -10.93
CA ARG A 70 -7.45 -15.14 -11.70
C ARG A 70 -7.69 -15.06 -13.22
N ALA A 71 -8.88 -14.67 -13.64
CA ALA A 71 -9.27 -14.54 -15.05
C ALA A 71 -8.85 -13.21 -15.70
N MET A 72 -8.44 -12.20 -14.92
CA MET A 72 -8.05 -10.90 -15.49
C MET A 72 -6.58 -10.90 -15.89
N HIS A 73 -6.31 -10.68 -17.18
CA HIS A 73 -4.96 -10.53 -17.70
C HIS A 73 -4.23 -9.38 -16.99
N PRO A 74 -2.94 -9.53 -16.59
CA PRO A 74 -2.18 -8.49 -15.89
C PRO A 74 -2.17 -7.11 -16.58
N ALA A 75 -2.32 -7.07 -17.91
CA ALA A 75 -2.42 -5.84 -18.68
C ALA A 75 -3.62 -4.95 -18.30
N TRP A 76 -4.76 -5.51 -17.87
CA TRP A 76 -5.92 -4.71 -17.45
C TRP A 76 -5.64 -3.97 -16.13
N LEU A 77 -4.94 -4.62 -15.20
CA LEU A 77 -4.48 -3.97 -13.96
C LEU A 77 -3.48 -2.85 -14.28
N LEU A 78 -2.57 -3.08 -15.24
CA LEU A 78 -1.63 -2.07 -15.70
C LEU A 78 -2.34 -0.86 -16.32
N ALA A 79 -3.27 -1.09 -17.24
CA ALA A 79 -4.03 -0.03 -17.90
C ALA A 79 -4.77 0.84 -16.87
N TYR A 80 -5.43 0.20 -15.90
CA TYR A 80 -6.06 0.89 -14.79
C TYR A 80 -5.07 1.76 -13.99
N ARG A 81 -3.93 1.19 -13.58
CA ARG A 81 -2.92 1.92 -12.79
C ARG A 81 -2.33 3.10 -13.53
N LEU A 82 -2.09 2.99 -14.84
CA LEU A 82 -1.62 4.09 -15.69
C LEU A 82 -2.65 5.20 -15.83
N VAL A 83 -3.93 4.86 -16.01
CA VAL A 83 -5.03 5.85 -16.06
C VAL A 83 -5.17 6.56 -14.71
N ALA A 84 -5.19 5.80 -13.62
CA ALA A 84 -5.26 6.37 -12.26
C ALA A 84 -4.06 7.29 -11.98
N PHE A 85 -2.85 6.87 -12.34
CA PHE A 85 -1.64 7.70 -12.24
C PHE A 85 -1.78 9.00 -13.04
N GLY A 86 -2.21 8.92 -14.29
CA GLY A 86 -2.41 10.09 -15.16
C GLY A 86 -3.40 11.08 -14.57
N VAL A 87 -4.58 10.61 -14.13
CA VAL A 87 -5.61 11.45 -13.51
C VAL A 87 -5.09 12.15 -12.25
N LEU A 88 -4.48 11.38 -11.33
CA LEU A 88 -3.94 11.93 -10.09
C LEU A 88 -2.80 12.92 -10.36
N LEU A 89 -1.89 12.61 -11.28
CA LEU A 89 -0.79 13.50 -11.64
C LEU A 89 -1.31 14.81 -12.25
N SER A 90 -2.32 14.75 -13.14
CA SER A 90 -2.93 15.94 -13.73
C SER A 90 -3.56 16.84 -12.67
N ILE A 91 -4.26 16.27 -11.69
CA ILE A 91 -4.84 17.04 -10.58
C ILE A 91 -3.73 17.66 -9.72
N LEU A 92 -2.70 16.88 -9.37
CA LEU A 92 -1.59 17.34 -8.53
C LEU A 92 -0.82 18.49 -9.19
N VAL A 93 -0.52 18.37 -10.49
CA VAL A 93 0.15 19.43 -11.26
C VAL A 93 -0.74 20.66 -11.39
N SER A 94 -2.05 20.48 -11.60
CA SER A 94 -2.99 21.60 -11.66
C SER A 94 -3.04 22.36 -10.33
N ASP A 95 -3.08 21.64 -9.20
CA ASP A 95 -3.07 22.25 -7.88
C ASP A 95 -1.74 22.98 -7.60
N ALA A 96 -0.62 22.36 -7.96
CA ALA A 96 0.71 22.97 -7.85
C ALA A 96 0.84 24.23 -8.72
N ALA A 97 0.25 24.26 -9.91
CA ALA A 97 0.27 25.42 -10.80
C ALA A 97 -0.56 26.59 -10.27
N LEU A 98 -1.63 26.32 -9.51
CA LEU A 98 -2.54 27.34 -8.98
C LEU A 98 -2.12 27.86 -7.60
N ILE A 99 -1.70 26.96 -6.71
CA ILE A 99 -1.40 27.27 -5.29
C ILE A 99 0.12 27.43 -5.06
N GLY A 100 0.95 26.81 -5.90
CA GLY A 100 2.41 26.80 -5.73
C GLY A 100 2.87 25.94 -4.55
N VAL A 101 4.08 26.21 -4.06
CA VAL A 101 4.73 25.45 -2.97
C VAL A 101 3.91 25.49 -1.67
N GLY A 102 3.08 26.51 -1.48
CA GLY A 102 2.19 26.64 -0.31
C GLY A 102 1.21 25.47 -0.14
N MET A 103 0.96 24.67 -1.19
CA MET A 103 0.13 23.47 -1.10
C MET A 103 0.71 22.44 -0.10
N LEU A 104 2.04 22.33 0.02
CA LEU A 104 2.70 21.38 0.94
C LEU A 104 2.41 21.66 2.41
N PHE A 105 1.76 22.78 2.71
CA PHE A 105 1.28 23.11 4.04
C PHE A 105 0.14 22.20 4.52
N TYR A 106 -0.58 21.52 3.62
CA TYR A 106 -1.73 20.69 3.99
C TYR A 106 -1.42 19.19 3.89
N TYR A 107 -1.79 18.43 4.93
CA TYR A 107 -1.66 16.96 4.96
C TYR A 107 -2.37 16.25 3.79
N THR A 108 -3.50 16.79 3.32
CA THR A 108 -4.20 16.27 2.13
C THR A 108 -3.27 16.24 0.91
N GLN A 109 -2.42 17.26 0.74
CA GLN A 109 -1.49 17.32 -0.40
C GLN A 109 -0.37 16.28 -0.29
N TRP A 110 0.16 16.07 0.91
CA TRP A 110 1.12 14.99 1.17
C TRP A 110 0.52 13.63 0.85
N THR A 111 -0.74 13.41 1.24
CA THR A 111 -1.49 12.19 0.97
C THR A 111 -1.73 11.98 -0.52
N PHE A 112 -2.15 13.03 -1.23
CA PHE A 112 -2.44 12.99 -2.66
C PHE A 112 -1.16 12.76 -3.50
N ALA A 113 -0.05 13.42 -3.13
CA ALA A 113 1.25 13.19 -3.74
C ALA A 113 1.76 11.77 -3.51
N LEU A 114 1.63 11.25 -2.28
CA LEU A 114 2.01 9.87 -1.96
C LEU A 114 1.19 8.84 -2.73
N LEU A 115 -0.12 9.07 -2.89
CA LEU A 115 -0.99 8.21 -3.70
C LEU A 115 -0.59 8.24 -5.18
N THR A 116 -0.28 9.42 -5.71
CA THR A 116 0.22 9.57 -7.08
C THR A 116 1.52 8.78 -7.27
N PHE A 117 2.46 8.91 -6.34
CA PHE A 117 3.71 8.15 -6.32
C PHE A 117 3.46 6.63 -6.23
N TYR A 118 2.51 6.20 -5.40
CA TYR A 118 2.12 4.80 -5.30
C TYR A 118 1.69 4.24 -6.66
N PHE A 119 0.79 4.93 -7.38
CA PHE A 119 0.31 4.44 -8.68
C PHE A 119 1.43 4.40 -9.73
N ALA A 120 2.39 5.32 -9.68
CA ALA A 120 3.59 5.26 -10.51
C ALA A 120 4.42 3.99 -10.20
N LEU A 121 4.75 3.77 -8.94
CA LEU A 121 5.54 2.62 -8.48
C LEU A 121 4.83 1.28 -8.78
N ALA A 122 3.53 1.22 -8.52
CA ALA A 122 2.69 0.05 -8.78
C ALA A 122 2.61 -0.26 -10.29
N SER A 123 2.56 0.77 -11.14
CA SER A 123 2.62 0.61 -12.60
C SER A 123 3.96 0.03 -13.03
N LEU A 124 5.07 0.57 -12.52
CA LEU A 124 6.42 0.07 -12.84
C LEU A 124 6.60 -1.41 -12.45
N LEU A 125 6.13 -1.79 -11.26
CA LEU A 125 6.18 -3.20 -10.82
C LEU A 125 5.28 -4.10 -11.66
N THR A 126 4.10 -3.62 -12.09
CA THR A 126 3.25 -4.40 -13.00
C THR A 126 3.87 -4.55 -14.38
N ILE A 127 4.51 -3.51 -14.93
CA ILE A 127 5.23 -3.59 -16.21
C ILE A 127 6.33 -4.66 -16.11
N TYR A 128 7.12 -4.62 -15.05
CA TYR A 128 8.18 -5.61 -14.82
C TYR A 128 7.64 -7.03 -14.70
N GLY A 129 6.56 -7.23 -13.94
CA GLY A 129 5.90 -8.54 -13.82
C GLY A 129 5.26 -9.02 -15.13
N CYS A 130 4.70 -8.12 -15.94
CA CYS A 130 4.20 -8.46 -17.27
C CYS A 130 5.34 -8.89 -18.21
N TYR A 131 6.48 -8.19 -18.18
CA TYR A 131 7.65 -8.55 -18.98
C TYR A 131 8.18 -9.94 -18.63
N GLN A 132 8.30 -10.26 -17.34
CA GLN A 132 8.68 -11.60 -16.90
C GLN A 132 7.69 -12.67 -17.35
N TYR A 133 6.38 -12.41 -17.20
CA TYR A 133 5.33 -13.35 -17.62
C TYR A 133 5.39 -13.64 -19.13
N TRP A 134 5.67 -12.62 -19.95
CA TRP A 134 5.78 -12.79 -21.40
C TRP A 134 7.03 -13.58 -21.79
N ASN A 135 8.16 -13.33 -21.11
CA ASN A 135 9.37 -14.09 -21.34
C ASN A 135 9.21 -15.57 -20.94
N GLU A 136 8.54 -15.88 -19.83
CA GLU A 136 8.26 -17.27 -19.41
C GLU A 136 7.34 -18.00 -20.41
N VAL A 137 6.28 -17.35 -20.90
CA VAL A 137 5.39 -17.93 -21.92
C VAL A 137 6.12 -18.11 -23.26
N GLY A 138 7.05 -17.22 -23.60
CA GLY A 138 7.90 -17.34 -24.78
C GLY A 138 8.85 -18.53 -24.70
N ASP A 139 9.49 -18.74 -23.55
CA ASP A 139 10.45 -19.83 -23.32
C ASP A 139 9.77 -21.21 -23.26
N ASP A 140 8.60 -21.31 -22.61
CA ASP A 140 7.79 -22.53 -22.61
C ASP A 140 7.32 -22.92 -24.03
N ASN A 141 6.95 -21.93 -24.88
CA ASN A 141 6.59 -22.19 -26.27
C ASN A 141 7.78 -22.64 -27.12
N ILE A 142 8.97 -22.09 -26.90
CA ILE A 142 10.19 -22.51 -27.63
C ILE A 142 10.57 -23.94 -27.26
N ASN A 143 10.57 -24.28 -25.97
CA ASN A 143 10.89 -25.63 -25.49
C ASN A 143 9.87 -26.68 -25.95
N HIS A 144 8.59 -26.32 -26.11
CA HIS A 144 7.58 -27.24 -26.63
C HIS A 144 7.74 -27.50 -28.14
N VAL A 145 8.14 -26.48 -28.90
CA VAL A 145 8.40 -26.61 -30.35
C VAL A 145 9.66 -27.45 -30.62
N ASP A 146 10.70 -27.35 -29.79
CA ASP A 146 11.92 -28.16 -29.94
C ASP A 146 11.66 -29.65 -29.67
N LEU A 147 10.82 -29.98 -28.68
CA LEU A 147 10.43 -31.37 -28.36
C LEU A 147 9.53 -32.00 -29.43
N ASP A 148 8.68 -31.22 -30.10
CA ASP A 148 7.82 -31.73 -31.18
C ASP A 148 8.56 -31.85 -32.54
N THR A 149 9.74 -31.22 -32.68
CA THR A 149 10.53 -31.26 -33.93
C THR A 149 11.52 -32.43 -33.98
N GLU A 150 11.97 -32.97 -32.84
CA GLU A 150 12.86 -34.14 -32.80
C GLU A 150 12.14 -35.51 -32.87
N GLN A 151 10.80 -35.55 -32.86
CA GLN A 151 10.02 -36.80 -32.92
C GLN A 151 9.29 -36.99 -34.26
N GLY A 152 9.97 -36.69 -35.36
CA GLY A 152 9.46 -36.94 -36.70
C GLY A 152 10.55 -37.49 -37.62
N THR A 153 10.36 -38.73 -38.08
CA THR A 153 11.04 -39.40 -39.20
C THR A 153 12.16 -40.38 -38.82
N LEU A 154 11.83 -41.64 -38.60
CA LEU A 154 12.09 -42.76 -39.54
C LEU A 154 11.91 -44.11 -38.82
N GLU A 155 10.81 -44.84 -39.02
CA GLU A 155 10.83 -46.31 -38.88
C GLU A 155 9.95 -46.97 -39.96
N ASP A 156 10.60 -47.88 -40.69
CA ASP A 156 10.04 -48.87 -41.62
C ASP A 156 9.67 -50.13 -40.80
N PRO A 157 8.63 -50.92 -41.16
CA PRO A 157 8.09 -51.98 -40.32
C PRO A 157 8.87 -53.28 -40.55
N LEU A 158 8.90 -54.22 -39.57
CA LEU A 158 8.97 -55.69 -39.79
C LEU A 158 8.94 -56.47 -38.44
N ILE A 159 7.91 -57.34 -38.32
CA ILE A 159 7.86 -58.72 -37.75
C ILE A 159 8.07 -58.99 -36.23
N GLU A 160 6.93 -59.32 -35.60
CA GLU A 160 6.53 -60.53 -34.83
C GLU A 160 7.36 -61.11 -33.64
N ASP A 161 6.60 -61.34 -32.56
CA ASP A 161 6.58 -62.49 -31.63
C ASP A 161 7.24 -62.41 -30.23
N GLY A 162 6.49 -62.87 -29.21
CA GLY A 162 7.03 -63.30 -27.90
C GLY A 162 6.55 -62.58 -26.62
N LEU A 163 5.85 -63.33 -25.74
CA LEU A 163 5.47 -63.00 -24.36
C LEU A 163 6.61 -62.46 -23.48
N ALA A 164 6.36 -61.39 -22.69
CA ALA A 164 6.43 -61.40 -21.21
C ALA A 164 6.27 -60.00 -20.58
N SER A 165 5.34 -59.92 -19.63
CA SER A 165 5.10 -58.90 -18.59
C SER A 165 6.25 -57.94 -18.28
N GLN A 166 6.01 -56.62 -18.44
CA GLN A 166 6.57 -55.60 -17.54
C GLN A 166 5.53 -54.51 -17.23
N HIS A 167 5.30 -54.33 -15.93
CA HIS A 167 4.63 -53.22 -15.25
C HIS A 167 4.52 -51.93 -16.08
N MET A 168 3.30 -51.51 -16.39
CA MET A 168 3.00 -50.08 -16.54
C MET A 168 2.78 -49.48 -15.14
N PRO A 169 3.69 -48.68 -14.58
CA PRO A 169 3.25 -47.66 -13.67
C PRO A 169 2.59 -46.59 -14.53
N MET A 170 1.26 -46.59 -14.57
CA MET A 170 0.50 -45.39 -14.90
C MET A 170 1.00 -44.31 -13.96
N LYS A 171 1.94 -43.47 -14.40
CA LYS A 171 2.39 -42.30 -13.65
C LYS A 171 1.12 -41.46 -13.44
N PRO A 172 0.65 -41.27 -12.19
CA PRO A 172 -0.36 -40.26 -11.97
C PRO A 172 0.30 -38.94 -12.38
N ARG A 173 -0.33 -38.22 -13.32
CA ARG A 173 0.00 -36.84 -13.67
C ARG A 173 -0.29 -35.99 -12.43
N ASN A 174 0.62 -36.04 -11.47
CA ASN A 174 0.67 -35.10 -10.37
C ASN A 174 1.13 -33.76 -10.94
N HIS A 175 0.18 -32.99 -11.48
CA HIS A 175 0.29 -31.52 -11.52
C HIS A 175 0.13 -30.96 -10.09
N GLY A 176 0.88 -31.52 -9.14
CA GLY A 176 1.21 -30.87 -7.89
C GLY A 176 2.48 -30.06 -8.10
N LYS A 177 2.44 -29.02 -8.94
CA LYS A 177 3.45 -27.95 -8.84
C LYS A 177 3.15 -27.25 -7.52
N VAL A 178 3.69 -27.77 -6.41
CA VAL A 178 3.98 -26.96 -5.23
C VAL A 178 5.02 -25.95 -5.69
N HIS A 179 4.55 -24.90 -6.35
CA HIS A 179 5.40 -23.83 -6.80
C HIS A 179 5.92 -23.19 -5.54
N ASN A 180 7.22 -23.36 -5.28
CA ASN A 180 7.88 -22.76 -4.14
C ASN A 180 7.82 -21.24 -4.34
N ARG A 181 6.77 -20.62 -3.80
CA ARG A 181 6.36 -19.26 -4.15
C ARG A 181 7.47 -18.28 -3.74
N LYS A 182 8.09 -17.62 -4.73
CA LYS A 182 9.22 -16.73 -4.48
C LYS A 182 8.78 -15.54 -3.63
N THR A 183 9.55 -15.24 -2.59
CA THR A 183 9.36 -14.05 -1.76
C THR A 183 9.63 -12.80 -2.61
N ALA A 184 8.81 -11.77 -2.46
CA ALA A 184 8.98 -10.52 -3.19
C ALA A 184 10.32 -9.85 -2.88
N GLY A 185 10.89 -9.16 -3.87
CA GLY A 185 12.06 -8.31 -3.67
C GLY A 185 11.74 -7.08 -2.80
N PRO A 186 12.78 -6.32 -2.37
CA PRO A 186 12.63 -5.14 -1.53
C PRO A 186 11.64 -4.09 -2.09
N TRP A 187 11.61 -3.90 -3.41
CA TRP A 187 10.68 -2.99 -4.08
C TRP A 187 9.21 -3.39 -3.93
N GLY A 188 8.92 -4.70 -3.85
CA GLY A 188 7.57 -5.20 -3.58
C GLY A 188 7.10 -4.83 -2.17
N TYR A 189 7.96 -5.06 -1.17
CA TYR A 189 7.70 -4.67 0.22
C TYR A 189 7.51 -3.16 0.34
N PHE A 190 8.39 -2.38 -0.29
CA PHE A 190 8.28 -0.92 -0.30
C PHE A 190 6.95 -0.46 -0.92
N CYS A 191 6.57 -0.98 -2.08
CA CYS A 191 5.28 -0.67 -2.71
C CYS A 191 4.10 -1.02 -1.81
N GLN A 192 4.13 -2.17 -1.14
CA GLN A 192 3.09 -2.57 -0.20
C GLN A 192 3.02 -1.66 1.03
N ILE A 193 4.16 -1.18 1.55
CA ILE A 193 4.19 -0.21 2.65
C ILE A 193 3.56 1.11 2.19
N VAL A 194 3.96 1.63 1.04
CA VAL A 194 3.40 2.87 0.48
C VAL A 194 1.89 2.73 0.27
N PHE A 195 1.42 1.61 -0.30
CA PHE A 195 -0.01 1.31 -0.45
C PHE A 195 -0.79 1.45 0.87
N GLN A 196 -0.24 0.92 1.95
CA GLN A 196 -0.89 0.91 3.26
C GLN A 196 -0.88 2.28 3.94
N ILE A 197 0.20 3.05 3.76
CA ILE A 197 0.23 4.45 4.19
C ILE A 197 -0.82 5.24 3.42
N CYS A 198 -0.92 5.06 2.09
CA CYS A 198 -1.96 5.68 1.27
C CYS A 198 -3.37 5.31 1.75
N ALA A 199 -3.61 4.03 2.03
CA ALA A 199 -4.91 3.56 2.50
C ALA A 199 -5.33 4.21 3.83
N GLY A 200 -4.42 4.22 4.82
CA GLY A 200 -4.69 4.91 6.09
C GLY A 200 -4.88 6.41 5.91
N SER A 201 -4.02 7.06 5.12
CA SER A 201 -4.01 8.52 4.95
C SER A 201 -5.24 9.01 4.20
N VAL A 202 -5.59 8.40 3.05
CA VAL A 202 -6.80 8.72 2.28
C VAL A 202 -8.05 8.43 3.11
N GLY A 203 -8.09 7.28 3.79
CA GLY A 203 -9.19 6.95 4.69
C GLY A 203 -9.40 8.00 5.77
N LEU A 204 -8.32 8.50 6.36
CA LEU A 204 -8.37 9.56 7.37
C LEU A 204 -8.82 10.90 6.76
N THR A 205 -8.12 11.39 5.73
CA THR A 205 -8.36 12.72 5.18
C THR A 205 -9.77 12.87 4.64
N ASP A 206 -10.26 11.85 3.93
CA ASP A 206 -11.53 11.92 3.23
C ASP A 206 -12.69 11.74 4.21
N SER A 207 -12.55 10.85 5.20
CA SER A 207 -13.54 10.71 6.27
C SER A 207 -13.65 11.99 7.10
N VAL A 208 -12.52 12.59 7.49
CA VAL A 208 -12.53 13.84 8.26
C VAL A 208 -13.11 14.98 7.43
N PHE A 209 -12.77 15.07 6.15
CA PHE A 209 -13.31 16.10 5.27
C PHE A 209 -14.83 15.99 5.13
N TRP A 210 -15.34 14.82 4.73
CA TRP A 210 -16.76 14.64 4.42
C TRP A 210 -17.66 14.51 5.64
N LEU A 211 -17.18 13.90 6.74
CA LEU A 211 -18.01 13.65 7.92
C LEU A 211 -17.91 14.76 8.96
N ILE A 212 -16.84 15.56 8.96
CA ILE A 212 -16.59 16.56 10.00
C ILE A 212 -16.47 17.96 9.40
N ILE A 213 -15.47 18.18 8.53
CA ILE A 213 -15.13 19.54 8.08
C ILE A 213 -16.26 20.13 7.25
N TYR A 214 -16.64 19.47 6.16
CA TYR A 214 -17.64 19.98 5.23
C TYR A 214 -19.03 20.21 5.86
N PRO A 215 -19.60 19.29 6.66
CA PRO A 215 -20.92 19.49 7.25
C PRO A 215 -20.95 20.45 8.46
N PHE A 216 -19.88 20.54 9.25
CA PHE A 216 -19.93 21.24 10.55
C PHE A 216 -18.97 22.43 10.71
N LEU A 217 -17.84 22.43 9.99
CA LEU A 217 -16.78 23.43 10.18
C LEU A 217 -16.66 24.42 9.02
N THR A 218 -17.28 24.10 7.90
CA THR A 218 -17.27 24.92 6.70
C THR A 218 -18.44 25.93 6.71
N PRO A 219 -18.19 27.22 6.39
CA PRO A 219 -19.26 28.21 6.30
C PRO A 219 -20.35 27.83 5.28
N PRO A 220 -21.64 28.17 5.51
CA PRO A 220 -22.71 27.86 4.56
C PRO A 220 -22.51 28.44 3.15
N THR A 221 -21.69 29.49 3.03
CA THR A 221 -21.36 30.15 1.76
C THR A 221 -20.20 29.50 1.00
N TYR A 222 -19.53 28.51 1.60
CA TYR A 222 -18.39 27.85 0.99
C TYR A 222 -18.84 26.97 -0.17
N GLN A 223 -18.26 27.22 -1.34
CA GLN A 223 -18.50 26.40 -2.52
C GLN A 223 -17.38 25.37 -2.67
N LEU A 224 -17.76 24.10 -2.82
CA LEU A 224 -16.84 23.03 -3.16
C LEU A 224 -16.23 23.28 -4.53
N THR A 225 -14.91 23.45 -4.55
CA THR A 225 -14.16 23.52 -5.81
C THR A 225 -13.94 22.11 -6.35
N PHE A 226 -13.83 21.99 -7.67
CA PHE A 226 -13.54 20.71 -8.32
C PHE A 226 -12.26 20.05 -7.77
N LEU A 227 -11.22 20.84 -7.47
CA LEU A 227 -9.97 20.35 -6.92
C LEU A 227 -10.15 19.76 -5.51
N HIS A 228 -10.91 20.42 -4.63
CA HIS A 228 -11.18 19.88 -3.30
C HIS A 228 -12.01 18.61 -3.34
N VAL A 229 -13.06 18.58 -4.18
CA VAL A 229 -13.86 17.34 -4.37
C VAL A 229 -12.96 16.22 -4.90
N SER A 230 -12.08 16.52 -5.85
CA SER A 230 -11.18 15.53 -6.45
C SER A 230 -10.20 14.96 -5.42
N MET A 231 -9.62 15.80 -4.57
CA MET A 231 -8.67 15.39 -3.53
C MET A 231 -9.30 14.67 -2.34
N HIS A 232 -10.64 14.66 -2.23
CA HIS A 232 -11.36 14.00 -1.16
C HIS A 232 -12.37 12.95 -1.66
N SER A 233 -12.42 12.66 -2.96
CA SER A 233 -13.34 11.69 -3.54
C SER A 233 -12.69 10.87 -4.63
N VAL A 234 -12.05 11.51 -5.62
CA VAL A 234 -11.46 10.80 -6.77
C VAL A 234 -10.30 9.93 -6.30
N ASN A 235 -9.45 10.43 -5.40
CA ASN A 235 -8.41 9.66 -4.72
C ASN A 235 -8.96 8.43 -3.98
N ALA A 236 -10.03 8.57 -3.19
CA ALA A 236 -10.66 7.46 -2.47
C ALA A 236 -11.25 6.43 -3.42
N VAL A 237 -11.96 6.85 -4.47
CA VAL A 237 -12.53 5.94 -5.47
C VAL A 237 -11.44 5.15 -6.18
N LEU A 238 -10.37 5.82 -6.65
CA LEU A 238 -9.25 5.15 -7.31
C LEU A 238 -8.52 4.18 -6.36
N LEU A 239 -8.29 4.58 -5.11
CA LEU A 239 -7.69 3.70 -4.13
C LEU A 239 -8.60 2.49 -3.83
N LEU A 240 -9.92 2.70 -3.74
CA LEU A 240 -10.88 1.63 -3.47
C LEU A 240 -10.91 0.59 -4.59
N ILE A 241 -10.95 1.05 -5.85
CA ILE A 241 -10.87 0.16 -7.01
C ILE A 241 -9.54 -0.62 -6.98
N GLU A 242 -8.43 0.05 -6.67
CA GLU A 242 -7.12 -0.59 -6.53
C GLU A 242 -7.12 -1.67 -5.44
N VAL A 243 -7.72 -1.41 -4.27
CA VAL A 243 -7.89 -2.40 -3.20
C VAL A 243 -8.63 -3.65 -3.70
N PHE A 244 -9.65 -3.49 -4.55
CA PHE A 244 -10.37 -4.63 -5.12
C PHE A 244 -9.56 -5.36 -6.20
N LEU A 245 -8.84 -4.62 -7.04
CA LEU A 245 -8.12 -5.19 -8.18
C LEU A 245 -6.79 -5.84 -7.81
N ASN A 246 -6.02 -5.31 -6.86
CA ASN A 246 -4.69 -5.82 -6.53
C ASN A 246 -4.73 -7.04 -5.61
N ARG A 247 -3.64 -7.82 -5.49
CA ARG A 247 -3.52 -8.97 -4.57
C ARG A 247 -2.76 -8.69 -3.28
N LEU A 248 -2.41 -7.43 -3.02
CA LEU A 248 -1.57 -7.09 -1.89
C LEU A 248 -2.27 -7.44 -0.57
N ARG A 249 -1.52 -8.11 0.33
CA ARG A 249 -1.94 -8.34 1.71
C ARG A 249 -1.96 -7.01 2.48
N PHE A 250 -2.74 -6.95 3.55
CA PHE A 250 -2.83 -5.78 4.42
C PHE A 250 -2.54 -6.14 5.88
N PRO A 251 -1.30 -6.53 6.21
CA PRO A 251 -0.90 -6.81 7.59
C PRO A 251 -1.13 -5.62 8.52
N PHE A 252 -1.86 -5.84 9.61
CA PHE A 252 -2.29 -4.76 10.50
C PHE A 252 -1.13 -4.02 11.19
N PHE A 253 -0.02 -4.71 11.50
CA PHE A 253 1.12 -4.11 12.21
C PHE A 253 1.76 -2.92 11.47
N ARG A 254 1.59 -2.87 10.14
CA ARG A 254 2.12 -1.81 9.28
C ARG A 254 1.32 -0.50 9.36
N LEU A 255 0.25 -0.47 10.17
CA LEU A 255 -0.28 0.77 10.74
C LEU A 255 0.86 1.64 11.31
N ALA A 256 1.92 1.03 11.84
CA ALA A 256 3.12 1.71 12.31
C ALA A 256 3.70 2.70 11.27
N TYR A 257 3.77 2.32 9.99
CA TYR A 257 4.28 3.20 8.93
C TYR A 257 3.35 4.40 8.67
N PHE A 258 2.03 4.18 8.70
CA PHE A 258 1.06 5.27 8.60
C PHE A 258 1.13 6.21 9.81
N GLY A 259 1.32 5.67 11.01
CA GLY A 259 1.57 6.44 12.23
C GLY A 259 2.84 7.30 12.11
N LEU A 260 3.94 6.73 11.62
CA LEU A 260 5.18 7.47 11.37
C LEU A 260 4.99 8.56 10.32
N TRP A 261 4.27 8.29 9.24
CA TRP A 261 3.94 9.31 8.22
C TRP A 261 3.19 10.50 8.82
N THR A 262 2.22 10.23 9.71
CA THR A 262 1.49 11.26 10.44
C THR A 262 2.41 12.05 11.37
N CYS A 263 3.29 11.37 12.12
CA CYS A 263 4.26 12.02 13.00
C CYS A 263 5.24 12.91 12.23
N THR A 264 5.72 12.45 11.07
CA THR A 264 6.58 13.24 10.19
C THR A 264 5.91 14.54 9.76
N PHE A 265 4.63 14.49 9.37
CA PHE A 265 3.89 15.71 9.04
C PHE A 265 3.76 16.66 10.23
N VAL A 266 3.47 16.15 11.42
CA VAL A 266 3.40 16.96 12.65
C VAL A 266 4.73 17.66 12.94
N ILE A 267 5.85 16.93 12.85
CA ILE A 267 7.19 17.48 13.07
C ILE A 267 7.51 18.54 11.99
N PHE A 268 7.17 18.28 10.73
CA PHE A 268 7.32 19.24 9.65
C PHE A 268 6.57 20.56 9.96
N GLN A 269 5.32 20.45 10.43
CA GLN A 269 4.53 21.63 10.82
C GLN A 269 5.15 22.36 12.00
N TRP A 270 5.67 21.63 12.99
CA TRP A 270 6.35 22.25 14.13
C TRP A 270 7.57 23.05 13.70
N ILE A 271 8.43 22.48 12.86
CA ILE A 271 9.61 23.16 12.33
C ILE A 271 9.19 24.41 11.55
N LEU A 272 8.20 24.28 10.67
CA LEU A 272 7.74 25.38 9.82
C LEU A 272 7.20 26.54 10.67
N HIS A 273 6.38 26.27 11.69
CA HIS A 273 5.83 27.28 12.59
C HIS A 273 6.87 27.88 13.55
N ALA A 274 7.92 27.14 13.89
CA ALA A 274 9.04 27.67 14.66
C ALA A 274 9.90 28.65 13.82
N CYS A 275 9.98 28.43 12.51
CA CYS A 275 10.73 29.29 11.59
C CYS A 275 9.91 30.48 11.06
N VAL A 276 8.61 30.33 10.86
CA VAL A 276 7.74 31.34 10.25
C VAL A 276 6.45 31.48 11.05
N SER A 277 6.14 32.70 11.47
CA SER A 277 4.91 33.01 12.21
C SER A 277 3.72 33.01 11.25
N MET A 278 2.86 32.00 11.35
CA MET A 278 1.69 31.86 10.50
C MET A 278 0.56 31.12 11.21
N ARG A 279 -0.63 31.10 10.60
CA ARG A 279 -1.80 30.40 11.14
C ARG A 279 -1.67 28.90 10.89
N TRP A 280 -1.96 28.08 11.89
CA TRP A 280 -2.00 26.63 11.75
C TRP A 280 -2.95 26.17 10.64
N PRO A 281 -2.58 25.13 9.86
CA PRO A 281 -3.46 24.60 8.82
C PRO A 281 -4.68 23.92 9.43
N TYR A 282 -4.51 23.41 10.65
CA TYR A 282 -5.52 22.65 11.36
C TYR A 282 -5.60 23.09 12.82
N ILE A 283 -6.82 23.31 13.32
CA ILE A 283 -7.09 23.75 14.70
C ILE A 283 -6.52 22.79 15.75
N PHE A 284 -6.44 21.50 15.44
CA PHE A 284 -5.95 20.47 16.36
C PHE A 284 -4.42 20.45 16.48
N LEU A 285 -3.69 21.14 15.60
CA LEU A 285 -2.24 21.33 15.73
C LEU A 285 -1.87 22.58 16.54
N ASP A 286 -2.83 23.47 16.80
CA ASP A 286 -2.56 24.72 17.50
C ASP A 286 -2.27 24.48 18.99
N LEU A 287 -1.02 24.76 19.38
CA LEU A 287 -0.51 24.59 20.74
C LEU A 287 -0.97 25.71 21.71
N SER A 288 -1.56 26.79 21.19
CA SER A 288 -2.14 27.87 22.01
C SER A 288 -3.41 27.40 22.75
N SER A 289 -4.05 26.33 22.28
CA SER A 289 -5.21 25.75 22.93
C SER A 289 -4.82 24.96 24.19
N PRO A 290 -5.51 25.14 25.34
CA PRO A 290 -5.28 24.31 26.52
C PRO A 290 -5.60 22.83 26.28
N TYR A 291 -6.40 22.53 25.26
CA TYR A 291 -6.79 21.16 24.89
C TYR A 291 -5.85 20.53 23.85
N ALA A 292 -4.77 21.21 23.45
CA ALA A 292 -3.83 20.69 22.44
C ALA A 292 -3.35 19.25 22.74
N PRO A 293 -2.94 18.87 23.97
CA PRO A 293 -2.53 17.48 24.24
C PRO A 293 -3.62 16.44 23.97
N ILE A 294 -4.88 16.78 24.21
CA ILE A 294 -6.03 15.90 23.95
C ILE A 294 -6.27 15.78 22.45
N TRP A 295 -6.14 16.88 21.70
CA TRP A 295 -6.23 16.85 20.24
C TRP A 295 -5.15 15.96 19.61
N TYR A 296 -3.90 16.07 20.05
CA TYR A 296 -2.80 15.25 19.56
C TYR A 296 -3.03 13.76 19.84
N LEU A 297 -3.49 13.42 21.05
CA LEU A 297 -3.87 12.06 21.40
C LEU A 297 -5.05 11.57 20.53
N GLY A 298 -6.08 12.39 20.35
CA GLY A 298 -7.25 12.07 19.53
C GLY A 298 -6.92 11.81 18.06
N VAL A 299 -6.04 12.64 17.47
CA VAL A 299 -5.52 12.44 16.10
C VAL A 299 -4.69 11.17 16.00
N GLY A 300 -3.90 10.84 17.03
CA GLY A 300 -3.19 9.57 17.09
C GLY A 300 -4.15 8.36 17.12
N LEU A 301 -5.26 8.46 17.86
CA LEU A 301 -6.23 7.40 18.01
C LEU A 301 -7.10 7.19 16.75
N ILE A 302 -7.47 8.26 16.02
CA ILE A 302 -8.29 8.14 14.80
C ILE A 302 -7.55 7.43 13.64
N ASN A 303 -6.22 7.34 13.69
CA ASN A 303 -5.45 6.53 12.75
C ASN A 303 -5.83 5.05 12.80
N LEU A 304 -6.23 4.54 13.97
CA LEU A 304 -6.64 3.14 14.14
C LEU A 304 -7.90 2.79 13.33
N PRO A 305 -9.06 3.46 13.50
CA PRO A 305 -10.24 3.17 12.70
C PRO A 305 -10.03 3.48 11.21
N ALA A 306 -9.32 4.57 10.86
CA ALA A 306 -9.04 4.92 9.46
C ALA A 306 -8.29 3.78 8.73
N PHE A 307 -7.26 3.23 9.36
CA PHE A 307 -6.52 2.08 8.82
C PHE A 307 -7.29 0.76 8.93
N GLY A 308 -8.02 0.59 10.03
CA GLY A 308 -8.76 -0.63 10.36
C GLY A 308 -9.87 -0.95 9.35
N ILE A 309 -10.58 0.06 8.84
CA ILE A 309 -11.61 -0.12 7.82
C ILE A 309 -11.00 -0.75 6.55
N PHE A 310 -9.88 -0.24 6.05
CA PHE A 310 -9.19 -0.83 4.89
C PHE A 310 -8.68 -2.25 5.16
N ALA A 311 -8.15 -2.50 6.36
CA ALA A 311 -7.73 -3.84 6.76
C ALA A 311 -8.91 -4.83 6.74
N LEU A 312 -10.08 -4.41 7.24
CA LEU A 312 -11.31 -5.21 7.19
C LEU A 312 -11.79 -5.44 5.76
N MET A 313 -11.73 -4.43 4.91
CA MET A 313 -12.13 -4.53 3.50
C MET A 313 -11.25 -5.53 2.73
N VAL A 314 -9.93 -5.47 2.91
CA VAL A 314 -9.01 -6.43 2.28
C VAL A 314 -9.26 -7.85 2.80
N LYS A 315 -9.45 -8.01 4.12
CA LYS A 315 -9.77 -9.32 4.71
C LYS A 315 -11.08 -9.88 4.17
N TRP A 316 -12.12 -9.05 4.07
CA TRP A 316 -13.40 -9.43 3.52
C TRP A 316 -13.29 -9.84 2.04
N LYS A 317 -12.56 -9.07 1.24
CA LYS A 317 -12.24 -9.41 -0.16
C LYS A 317 -11.58 -10.79 -0.27
N GLN A 318 -10.56 -11.05 0.55
CA GLN A 318 -9.85 -12.34 0.54
C GLN A 318 -10.77 -13.51 0.89
N LEU A 319 -11.63 -13.35 1.90
CA LEU A 319 -12.62 -14.36 2.30
C LEU A 319 -13.67 -14.62 1.21
N LEU A 320 -14.09 -13.60 0.47
CA LEU A 320 -15.00 -13.75 -0.66
C LEU A 320 -14.31 -14.52 -1.80
N LEU A 321 -13.12 -14.10 -2.21
CA LEU A 321 -12.39 -14.74 -3.31
C LEU A 321 -12.02 -16.20 -2.99
N SER A 322 -11.75 -16.55 -1.72
CA SER A 322 -11.51 -17.94 -1.34
C SER A 322 -12.75 -18.84 -1.42
N ARG A 323 -13.96 -18.26 -1.36
CA ARG A 323 -15.22 -19.03 -1.50
C ARG A 323 -15.58 -19.30 -2.97
N PHE A 324 -15.06 -18.49 -3.90
CA PHE A 324 -15.36 -18.58 -5.34
C PHE A 324 -14.19 -19.12 -6.18
N SER A 325 -13.13 -19.63 -5.52
CA SER A 325 -11.93 -20.20 -6.16
C SER A 325 -11.85 -21.70 -5.97
#